data_AF-A0A0F9HRH6-F1
#
_entry.id   AF-A0A0F9HRH6-F1
#
_cell.length_a   1.000
_cell.length_b   1.000
_cell.length_c   1.000
_cell.angle_alpha   90.00
_cell.angle_beta   90.00
_cell.angle_gamma   90.00
#
_symmetry.space_group_name_H-M   'P 1'
#
loop_
_entity.id
_entity.type
_entity.pdbx_description
1 polymer ?
#
loop_
_entity_poly.entity_id
_entity_poly.type
_entity_poly.pdbx_seq_one_letter_code
_entity_poly.pdbx_strand_id
1 'polypeptide(L)'
;MSNESVVQEWNERYPPGTDVLLTNDDGEVEETKTRSIAWLLGSGHSVVSVEGRTGGYLLERIKPLSKKVPKPAAETKPEAMGLHMPDEGNLSKLG
;
A
#
# COMPACT_ATOMS: atom_id res chain seq x y z
N MET A 1 23.98 2.48 12.88
CA MET A 1 23.38 2.70 11.54
C MET A 1 22.38 3.84 11.66
N SER A 2 22.38 4.79 10.72
CA SER A 2 21.44 5.91 10.74
C SER A 2 20.06 5.47 10.25
N ASN A 3 18.97 6.00 10.81
CA ASN A 3 17.60 5.63 10.40
C ASN A 3 17.31 5.93 8.92
N GLU A 4 18.02 6.90 8.34
CA GLU A 4 17.98 7.23 6.91
C GLU A 4 18.40 6.07 6.00
N SER A 5 19.47 5.36 6.39
CA SER A 5 19.95 4.18 5.65
C SER A 5 18.96 3.02 5.75
N VAL A 6 18.26 2.89 6.87
CA VAL A 6 17.22 1.87 7.07
C VAL A 6 16.04 2.14 6.13
N VAL A 7 15.61 3.40 6.01
CA VAL A 7 14.53 3.80 5.10
C VAL A 7 14.91 3.55 3.63
N GLN A 8 16.13 3.92 3.23
CA GLN A 8 16.61 3.65 1.87
C GLN A 8 16.65 2.14 1.59
N GLU A 9 17.29 1.35 2.44
CA GLU A 9 17.39 -0.10 2.25
C GLU A 9 16.01 -0.76 2.20
N TRP A 10 15.08 -0.30 3.03
CA TRP A 10 13.69 -0.77 3.01
C TRP A 10 13.03 -0.48 1.66
N ASN A 11 13.07 0.77 1.20
CA ASN A 11 12.43 1.19 -0.05
C ASN A 11 13.05 0.53 -1.28
N GLU A 12 14.35 0.22 -1.26
CA GLU A 12 15.03 -0.52 -2.32
C GLU A 12 14.59 -1.99 -2.39
N ARG A 13 14.25 -2.59 -1.24
CA ARG A 13 13.85 -4.00 -1.17
C ARG A 13 12.34 -4.20 -1.30
N TYR A 14 11.54 -3.26 -0.83
CA TYR A 14 10.09 -3.40 -0.62
C TYR A 14 9.34 -2.16 -1.14
N PRO A 15 8.84 -2.18 -2.38
CA PRO A 15 8.00 -1.10 -2.90
C PRO A 15 6.63 -1.03 -2.19
N PRO A 16 5.88 0.07 -2.31
CA PRO A 16 4.48 0.13 -1.89
C PRO A 16 3.67 -1.00 -2.55
N GLY A 17 2.77 -1.61 -1.79
CA GLY A 17 1.99 -2.80 -2.14
C GLY A 17 2.56 -4.12 -1.61
N THR A 18 3.67 -4.07 -0.87
CA THR A 18 4.32 -5.26 -0.30
C THR A 18 3.49 -5.82 0.86
N ASP A 19 3.24 -7.12 0.85
CA ASP A 19 2.63 -7.85 1.96
C ASP A 19 3.52 -7.86 3.21
N VAL A 20 2.96 -7.41 4.32
CA VAL A 20 3.64 -7.25 5.60
C VAL A 20 2.74 -7.69 6.75
N LEU A 21 3.36 -8.13 7.85
CA LEU A 21 2.72 -8.28 9.14
C LEU A 21 2.92 -7.00 9.94
N LEU A 22 1.84 -6.39 10.40
CA LEU A 22 1.84 -5.30 11.35
C LEU A 22 1.58 -5.84 12.76
N THR A 23 2.48 -5.53 13.69
CA THR A 23 2.23 -5.75 15.13
C THR A 23 1.66 -4.49 15.75
N ASN A 24 0.42 -4.58 16.22
CA ASN A 24 -0.29 -3.52 16.93
C ASN A 24 0.24 -3.34 18.36
N ASP A 25 -0.15 -2.24 19.00
CA ASP A 25 0.28 -1.91 20.36
C ASP A 25 -0.20 -2.92 21.41
N ASP A 26 -1.38 -3.52 21.17
CA ASP A 26 -1.96 -4.59 21.98
C ASP A 26 -1.22 -5.94 21.81
N GLY A 27 -0.28 -6.03 20.86
CA GLY A 27 0.46 -7.25 20.53
C GLY A 27 -0.22 -8.12 19.47
N GLU A 28 -1.44 -7.77 19.04
CA GLU A 28 -2.10 -8.38 17.90
C GLU A 28 -1.27 -8.20 16.62
N VAL A 29 -1.17 -9.26 15.82
CA VAL A 29 -0.47 -9.24 14.53
C VAL A 29 -1.48 -9.40 13.41
N GLU A 30 -1.51 -8.45 12.48
CA GLU A 30 -2.38 -8.49 11.31
C GLU A 30 -1.58 -8.53 10.00
N GLU A 31 -2.09 -9.26 9.02
CA GLU A 31 -1.59 -9.26 7.64
C GLU A 31 -2.18 -8.07 6.88
N THR A 32 -1.30 -7.24 6.31
CA THR A 32 -1.69 -6.05 5.54
C THR A 32 -0.66 -5.79 4.42
N LYS A 33 -0.85 -4.71 3.66
CA LYS A 33 0.05 -4.28 2.59
C LYS A 33 0.57 -2.88 2.86
N THR A 34 1.81 -2.59 2.47
CA THR A 34 2.32 -1.21 2.50
C THR A 34 1.54 -0.34 1.52
N ARG A 35 1.12 0.84 1.95
CA ARG A 35 0.41 1.82 1.10
C ARG A 35 1.36 2.87 0.52
N SER A 36 2.54 3.04 1.11
CA SER A 36 3.51 4.07 0.72
C SER A 36 4.94 3.57 0.89
N ILE A 37 5.90 4.31 0.35
CA ILE A 37 7.31 4.16 0.69
C ILE A 37 7.50 4.41 2.19
N ALA A 38 8.59 3.93 2.79
CA ALA A 38 9.02 4.32 4.12
C ALA A 38 9.60 5.75 4.12
N TRP A 39 9.42 6.48 5.21
CA TRP A 39 10.01 7.81 5.43
C TRP A 39 10.45 8.01 6.89
N LEU A 40 11.26 9.04 7.12
CA LEU A 40 11.61 9.47 8.47
C LEU A 40 10.64 10.51 9.00
N LEU A 41 10.23 10.34 10.24
CA LEU A 41 9.61 11.41 11.02
C LEU A 41 10.67 12.42 11.46
N GLY A 42 10.27 13.67 11.73
CA GLY A 42 11.17 14.71 12.25
C GLY A 42 11.86 14.34 13.57
N SER A 43 11.32 13.38 14.30
CA SER A 43 11.89 12.79 15.52
C SER A 43 12.98 11.73 15.26
N GLY A 44 13.26 11.39 13.99
CA GLY A 44 14.26 10.41 13.59
C GLY A 44 13.77 8.96 13.50
N HIS A 45 12.48 8.70 13.74
CA HIS A 45 11.90 7.36 13.62
C HIS A 45 11.54 7.03 12.17
N SER A 46 11.81 5.79 11.75
CA SER A 46 11.46 5.29 10.42
C SER A 46 10.08 4.64 10.43
N VAL A 47 9.21 5.09 9.54
CA VAL A 47 7.80 4.69 9.49
C VAL A 47 7.34 4.40 8.06
N VAL A 48 6.26 3.63 7.94
CA VAL A 48 5.57 3.30 6.68
C VAL A 48 4.06 3.30 6.88
N SER A 49 3.30 3.70 5.85
CA SER A 49 1.83 3.57 5.84
C SER A 49 1.43 2.19 5.37
N VAL A 50 0.36 1.64 5.93
CA VAL A 50 -0.25 0.38 5.49
C VAL A 50 -1.70 0.59 5.05
N GLU A 51 -2.23 -0.34 4.26
CA GLU A 51 -3.62 -0.38 3.83
C GLU A 51 -4.56 -0.61 5.02
N GLY A 52 -5.74 0.01 4.99
CA GLY A 52 -6.76 -0.14 6.04
C GLY A 52 -6.47 0.60 7.35
N ARG A 53 -5.29 1.20 7.51
CA ARG A 53 -4.90 1.99 8.69
C ARG A 53 -4.51 3.42 8.31
N THR A 54 -4.68 4.34 9.25
CA THR A 54 -4.28 5.74 9.09
C THR A 54 -2.99 6.02 9.86
N GLY A 55 -2.13 6.86 9.28
CA GLY A 55 -0.85 7.23 9.88
C GLY A 55 0.32 6.35 9.47
N GLY A 56 1.48 6.65 10.04
CA GLY A 56 2.73 5.91 9.82
C GLY A 56 3.03 4.98 10.98
N TYR A 57 3.36 3.74 10.67
CA TYR A 57 3.74 2.70 11.62
C TYR A 57 5.24 2.49 11.58
N LEU A 58 5.85 2.30 12.75
CA LEU A 58 7.29 2.06 12.89
C LEU A 58 7.71 0.84 12.07
N LEU A 59 8.79 0.95 11.31
CA LEU A 59 9.35 -0.19 10.56
C LEU A 59 9.70 -1.37 11.49
N GLU A 60 10.04 -1.10 12.75
CA GLU A 60 10.31 -2.14 13.76
C GLU A 60 9.08 -3.02 14.07
N ARG A 61 7.86 -2.49 13.86
CA ARG A 61 6.58 -3.19 14.04
C ARG A 61 6.10 -3.86 12.75
N ILE A 62 6.84 -3.73 11.66
CA ILE A 62 6.48 -4.24 10.34
C ILE A 62 7.44 -5.38 9.96
N LYS A 63 6.89 -6.55 9.65
CA LYS A 63 7.67 -7.69 9.13
C LYS A 63 7.27 -8.01 7.70
N PRO A 64 8.18 -7.92 6.72
CA PRO A 64 7.86 -8.27 5.34
C PRO A 64 7.62 -9.78 5.20
N LEU A 65 6.51 -10.15 4.57
CA LEU A 65 6.18 -11.54 4.26
C LEU A 65 6.88 -12.03 2.98
N SER A 66 7.34 -11.10 2.13
CA SER A 66 7.97 -11.43 0.85
C SER A 66 9.48 -11.64 0.95
N LYS A 67 9.96 -12.77 0.42
CA LYS A 67 11.39 -13.12 0.29
C LYS A 67 11.97 -12.61 -1.06
N LYS A 68 11.88 -11.29 -1.36
CA LYS A 68 12.47 -10.53 -2.54
C LYS A 68 11.99 -10.97 -3.96
N VAL A 69 11.83 -10.18 -5.04
CA VAL A 69 11.39 -8.80 -5.45
C VAL A 69 10.75 -9.00 -6.86
N PRO A 70 9.74 -8.22 -7.33
CA PRO A 70 10.08 -7.35 -8.46
C PRO A 70 9.54 -5.91 -8.42
N LYS A 71 10.36 -5.06 -9.04
CA LYS A 71 10.17 -3.69 -9.57
C LYS A 71 8.85 -3.55 -10.39
N PRO A 72 8.38 -2.31 -10.63
CA PRO A 72 7.01 -1.87 -10.50
C PRO A 72 6.17 -2.14 -11.76
N ALA A 73 4.91 -2.57 -11.59
CA ALA A 73 3.74 -2.12 -12.34
C ALA A 73 2.57 -3.10 -12.15
N ALA A 74 1.38 -2.49 -12.14
CA ALA A 74 0.10 -3.06 -12.57
C ALA A 74 -0.72 -3.90 -11.56
N GLU A 75 -1.91 -3.34 -11.33
CA GLU A 75 -3.17 -4.04 -11.03
C GLU A 75 -3.45 -4.44 -9.58
N THR A 76 -4.12 -3.52 -8.88
CA THR A 76 -5.52 -3.79 -8.54
C THR A 76 -6.31 -2.51 -8.78
N LYS A 77 -7.01 -2.44 -9.91
CA LYS A 77 -8.23 -1.62 -9.96
C LYS A 77 -9.13 -2.15 -8.83
N PRO A 78 -9.60 -1.35 -7.87
CA PRO A 78 -10.83 -1.72 -7.21
C PRO A 78 -11.92 -1.67 -8.28
N GLU A 79 -12.42 -2.85 -8.57
CA GLU A 79 -13.61 -3.15 -9.34
C GLU A 79 -14.79 -2.23 -8.95
N ALA A 80 -15.50 -1.77 -9.98
CA ALA A 80 -16.91 -1.39 -9.97
C ALA A 80 -17.42 -0.42 -8.88
N MET A 81 -17.16 0.88 -9.05
CA MET A 81 -18.20 1.87 -8.75
C MET A 81 -19.17 1.89 -9.93
N GLY A 82 -20.27 1.19 -9.77
CA GLY A 82 -21.37 1.15 -10.72
C GLY A 82 -21.89 2.55 -11.06
N LEU A 83 -22.09 2.77 -12.35
CA LEU A 83 -23.24 3.46 -12.89
C LEU A 83 -23.51 2.85 -14.26
N HIS A 84 -24.19 1.70 -14.22
CA HIS A 84 -25.00 1.25 -15.34
C HIS A 84 -26.08 2.31 -15.54
N MET A 85 -25.87 3.23 -16.48
CA MET A 85 -26.97 4.00 -17.04
C MET A 85 -27.66 3.11 -18.08
N PRO A 86 -28.94 2.76 -17.90
CA PRO A 86 -29.69 2.12 -18.96
C PRO A 86 -30.11 3.16 -20.02
N ASP A 87 -29.93 2.73 -21.27
CA ASP A 87 -30.83 2.94 -22.41
C ASP A 87 -31.27 4.39 -22.74
N GLU A 88 -30.66 4.97 -23.77
CA GLU A 88 -31.38 5.89 -24.65
C GLU A 88 -31.05 5.61 -26.13
N GLY A 89 -31.99 4.95 -26.81
CA GLY A 89 -32.47 5.45 -28.10
C GLY A 89 -31.73 5.00 -29.37
N ASN A 90 -31.89 3.73 -29.75
CA ASN A 90 -31.87 3.37 -31.16
C ASN A 90 -33.16 3.85 -31.84
N LEU A 91 -33.12 4.98 -32.55
CA LEU A 91 -34.08 5.34 -33.58
C LEU A 91 -33.43 6.22 -34.65
N SER A 92 -32.75 5.58 -35.60
CA SER A 92 -32.61 6.13 -36.96
C SER A 92 -33.30 5.17 -37.92
N LYS A 93 -34.63 5.33 -38.00
CA LYS A 93 -35.49 4.79 -39.04
C LYS A 93 -36.14 5.97 -39.76
N LEU A 94 -35.96 6.00 -41.09
CA LEU A 94 -36.80 6.65 -42.10
C LEU A 94 -36.81 8.18 -42.18
N GLY A 95 -36.44 8.68 -43.36
CA GLY A 95 -36.60 10.06 -43.82
C GLY A 95 -35.82 10.28 -45.10
#